data_AF-A0A151GRX4-F1
#
_entry.id   AF-A0A151GRX4-F1
#
_cell.length_a   1.000
_cell.length_b   1.000
_cell.length_c   1.000
_cell.angle_alpha   90.00
_cell.angle_beta   90.00
_cell.angle_gamma   90.00
#
_symmetry.space_group_name_H-M   'P 1'
#
loop_
_entity.id
_entity.type
_entity.pdbx_description
1 polymer ?
#
loop_
_entity_poly.entity_id
_entity_poly.type
_entity_poly.pdbx_seq_one_letter_code
_entity_poly.pdbx_strand_id
1 'polypeptide(L)'
;MAHYSDIATRASIVCLKACSGKTSAEIAAILGVSVRQVNRVYARAIERGFDPKQRPLSIRNNYVQDAPKSGRPSNKTGRRER
;
A
#
# COMPACT_ATOMS: atom_id res chain seq x y z
N MET A 1 17.46 6.71 0.23
CA MET A 1 16.36 6.26 -0.67
C MET A 1 15.07 6.91 -0.18
N ALA A 2 14.42 7.71 -1.02
CA ALA A 2 13.20 8.39 -0.62
C ALA A 2 12.05 7.39 -0.38
N HIS A 3 11.39 7.53 0.77
CA HIS A 3 10.22 6.76 1.18
C HIS A 3 8.98 7.22 0.39
N TYR A 4 8.99 7.11 -0.94
CA TYR A 4 7.82 7.43 -1.76
C TYR A 4 6.88 6.23 -1.81
N SER A 5 6.11 6.07 -0.73
CA SER A 5 4.89 5.27 -0.77
C SER A 5 3.73 6.12 -0.27
N ASP A 6 3.52 7.26 -0.91
CA ASP A 6 2.31 8.03 -0.71
C ASP A 6 1.09 7.16 -1.03
N ILE A 7 -0.03 7.43 -0.38
CA ILE A 7 -1.28 6.70 -0.60
C ILE A 7 -1.72 6.84 -2.07
N ALA A 8 -1.44 8.00 -2.69
CA ALA A 8 -1.68 8.26 -4.10
C ALA A 8 -0.92 7.27 -5.01
N THR A 9 0.39 7.08 -4.80
CA THR A 9 1.19 6.13 -5.60
C THR A 9 0.66 4.70 -5.47
N ARG A 10 0.23 4.30 -4.27
CA ARG A 10 -0.34 2.97 -4.02
C ARG A 10 -1.69 2.78 -4.69
N ALA A 11 -2.56 3.80 -4.63
CA ALA A 11 -3.84 3.80 -5.33
C ALA A 11 -3.64 3.70 -6.85
N SER A 12 -2.67 4.46 -7.40
CA SER A 12 -2.31 4.40 -8.82
C SER A 12 -1.82 3.02 -9.23
N ILE A 13 -1.00 2.35 -8.41
CA ILE A 13 -0.59 0.96 -8.65
C ILE A 13 -1.80 0.04 -8.78
N VAL A 14 -2.73 0.08 -7.81
CA VAL A 14 -3.92 -0.79 -7.81
C VAL A 14 -4.80 -0.51 -9.02
N CYS A 15 -5.02 0.76 -9.35
CA CYS A 15 -5.80 1.20 -10.50
C CYS A 15 -5.19 0.71 -11.83
N LEU A 16 -3.91 1.00 -12.06
CA LEU A 16 -3.23 0.60 -13.28
C LEU A 16 -3.22 -0.93 -13.44
N LYS A 17 -3.00 -1.66 -12.35
CA LYS A 17 -2.96 -3.12 -12.37
C LYS A 17 -4.33 -3.73 -12.68
N ALA A 18 -5.41 -3.14 -12.17
CA ALA A 18 -6.76 -3.66 -12.34
C ALA A 18 -7.42 -3.25 -13.68
N CYS A 19 -7.05 -2.10 -14.24
CA CYS A 19 -7.72 -1.53 -15.41
C CYS A 19 -6.92 -1.53 -16.70
N SER A 20 -5.60 -1.42 -16.64
CA SER A 20 -4.82 -1.03 -17.83
C SER A 20 -4.21 -2.19 -18.61
N GLY A 21 -4.32 -3.43 -18.11
CA GLY A 21 -3.66 -4.61 -18.69
C GLY A 21 -2.12 -4.59 -18.63
N LYS A 22 -1.53 -3.51 -18.08
CA LYS A 22 -0.08 -3.33 -18.00
C LYS A 22 0.59 -4.33 -17.08
N THR A 23 1.79 -4.72 -17.46
CA THR A 23 2.67 -5.55 -16.65
C THR A 23 3.18 -4.79 -15.41
N SER A 24 3.65 -5.50 -14.40
CA SER A 24 4.24 -4.84 -13.23
C SER A 24 5.50 -4.05 -13.56
N ALA A 25 6.24 -4.44 -14.62
CA ALA A 25 7.44 -3.76 -15.08
C ALA A 25 7.12 -2.39 -15.71
N GLU A 26 6.08 -2.33 -16.55
CA GLU A 26 5.63 -1.07 -17.13
C GLU A 26 5.08 -0.12 -16.07
N ILE A 27 4.28 -0.63 -15.12
CA ILE A 27 3.76 0.17 -14.00
C ILE A 27 4.91 0.71 -13.14
N ALA A 28 5.94 -0.11 -12.89
CA ALA A 28 7.14 0.29 -12.18
C ALA A 28 7.88 1.43 -12.90
N ALA A 29 8.03 1.33 -14.23
CA ALA A 29 8.64 2.37 -15.05
C ALA A 29 7.84 3.68 -15.05
N ILE A 30 6.50 3.59 -15.18
CA ILE A 30 5.60 4.76 -15.20
C ILE A 30 5.64 5.52 -13.87
N LEU A 31 5.64 4.79 -12.75
CA LEU A 31 5.54 5.39 -11.41
C LEU A 31 6.90 5.61 -10.73
N GLY A 32 8.00 5.21 -11.36
CA GLY A 32 9.35 5.32 -10.78
C GLY A 32 9.54 4.47 -9.51
N VAL A 33 8.84 3.34 -9.40
CA VAL A 33 8.92 2.42 -8.24
C VAL A 33 9.51 1.08 -8.63
N SER A 34 9.96 0.28 -7.67
CA SER A 34 10.42 -1.08 -7.97
C SER A 34 9.26 -2.01 -8.33
N VAL A 35 9.50 -2.99 -9.21
CA VAL A 35 8.55 -4.06 -9.53
C VAL A 35 8.09 -4.81 -8.27
N ARG A 36 9.00 -5.02 -7.31
CA ARG A 36 8.70 -5.62 -6.01
C ARG A 36 7.68 -4.80 -5.24
N GLN A 37 7.77 -3.48 -5.27
CA GLN A 37 6.81 -2.58 -4.61
C GLN A 37 5.44 -2.65 -5.27
N VAL A 38 5.37 -2.68 -6.61
CA VAL A 38 4.11 -2.88 -7.36
C VAL A 38 3.42 -4.16 -6.90
N ASN A 39 4.13 -5.29 -6.94
CA ASN A 39 3.57 -6.59 -6.57
C ASN A 39 3.14 -6.63 -5.09
N ARG A 40 3.95 -6.07 -4.18
CA ARG A 40 3.63 -6.02 -2.75
C ARG A 40 2.37 -5.20 -2.45
N VAL A 41 2.23 -4.04 -3.09
CA VAL A 41 1.05 -3.18 -2.89
C VAL A 41 -0.20 -3.87 -3.42
N TYR A 42 -0.11 -4.47 -4.61
CA TYR A 42 -1.26 -5.15 -5.21
C TYR A 42 -1.71 -6.39 -4.41
N ALA A 43 -0.76 -7.22 -3.95
CA ALA A 43 -1.05 -8.36 -3.09
C ALA A 43 -1.76 -7.93 -1.79
N ARG A 44 -1.25 -6.88 -1.13
CA ARG A 44 -1.86 -6.33 0.09
C ARG A 44 -3.26 -5.78 -0.14
N ALA A 45 -3.52 -5.17 -1.30
CA ALA A 45 -4.86 -4.72 -1.63
C ALA A 45 -5.83 -5.92 -1.68
N ILE A 46 -5.42 -7.01 -2.34
CA ILE A 46 -6.22 -8.26 -2.41
C ILE A 46 -6.43 -8.86 -1.02
N GLU A 47 -5.38 -8.94 -0.19
CA GLU A 47 -5.47 -9.41 1.21
C GLU A 47 -6.48 -8.60 2.04
N ARG A 48 -6.70 -7.33 1.68
CA ARG A 48 -7.65 -6.42 2.34
C ARG A 48 -9.04 -6.42 1.72
N GLY A 49 -9.32 -7.37 0.82
CA GLY A 49 -10.62 -7.54 0.20
C GLY A 49 -10.85 -6.74 -1.07
N PHE A 50 -9.80 -6.20 -1.70
CA PHE A 50 -9.92 -5.65 -3.04
C PHE A 50 -10.20 -6.76 -4.06
N ASP A 51 -11.35 -6.69 -4.73
CA ASP A 51 -11.69 -7.58 -5.84
C ASP A 51 -11.35 -6.91 -7.20
N PRO A 52 -10.34 -7.41 -7.93
CA PRO A 52 -9.96 -6.87 -9.23
C PRO A 52 -10.98 -7.14 -10.34
N LYS A 53 -11.90 -8.09 -10.15
CA LYS A 53 -12.95 -8.43 -11.13
C LYS A 53 -14.22 -7.63 -10.92
N GLN A 54 -14.43 -7.05 -9.73
CA GLN A 54 -15.60 -6.23 -9.45
C GLN A 54 -15.69 -5.05 -10.42
N ARG A 55 -16.90 -4.85 -10.97
CA ARG A 55 -17.26 -3.70 -11.79
C ARG A 55 -18.52 -3.05 -11.20
N PRO A 56 -18.57 -1.72 -11.03
CA PRO A 56 -17.51 -0.74 -11.29
C PRO A 56 -16.31 -0.92 -10.34
N LEU A 57 -15.12 -0.52 -10.79
CA LEU A 57 -13.91 -0.61 -9.99
C LEU A 57 -14.04 0.27 -8.74
N SER A 58 -13.94 -0.32 -7.55
CA SER A 58 -13.95 0.42 -6.29
C SER A 58 -12.58 0.36 -5.63
N ILE A 59 -11.86 1.48 -5.62
CA ILE A 59 -10.60 1.63 -4.89
C ILE A 59 -10.87 2.50 -3.67
N ARG A 60 -10.74 1.94 -2.48
CA ARG A 60 -10.93 2.63 -1.20
C ARG A 60 -9.60 2.79 -0.47
N ASN A 61 -9.50 3.83 0.36
CA ASN A 61 -8.31 4.07 1.18
C ASN A 61 -7.91 2.85 2.01
N ASN A 62 -8.89 2.10 2.52
CA ASN A 62 -8.67 0.91 3.35
C ASN A 62 -7.82 -0.17 2.65
N TYR A 63 -7.84 -0.25 1.31
CA TYR A 63 -7.04 -1.23 0.57
C TYR A 63 -5.56 -0.83 0.49
N VAL A 64 -5.27 0.47 0.50
CA VAL A 64 -3.93 1.00 0.23
C VAL A 64 -3.22 1.61 1.44
N GLN A 65 -3.97 2.07 2.44
CA GLN A 65 -3.45 2.73 3.64
C GLN A 65 -2.64 1.77 4.53
N ASP A 66 -1.47 2.15 5.04
CA ASP A 66 -0.74 1.26 5.95
C ASP A 66 -1.55 0.98 7.22
N ALA A 67 -1.37 -0.23 7.78
CA ALA A 67 -1.85 -0.49 9.12
C ALA A 67 -1.20 0.53 10.07
N PRO A 68 -1.94 1.04 11.07
CA PRO A 68 -1.34 1.86 12.11
C PRO A 68 -0.13 1.08 12.66
N LYS A 69 1.05 1.71 12.64
CA LYS A 69 2.25 1.08 13.20
C LYS A 69 1.94 0.80 14.65
N SER A 70 1.84 -0.48 15.05
CA SER A 70 1.85 -0.81 16.47
C SER A 70 3.19 -0.29 16.99
N GLY A 71 3.14 0.84 17.68
CA GLY A 71 4.32 1.44 18.26
C GLY A 71 5.00 0.40 19.15
N ARG A 72 6.33 0.50 19.26
CA ARG A 72 7.05 -0.25 20.29
C ARG A 72 6.39 0.09 21.64
N PRO A 73 5.96 -0.89 22.45
CA PRO A 73 5.40 -0.59 23.75
C PRO A 73 6.39 0.29 24.53
N SER A 74 5.93 1.48 24.91
CA SER A 74 6.69 2.40 25.74
C SER A 74 6.75 1.80 27.14
N ASN A 75 7.94 1.33 27.56
CA ASN A 75 8.21 1.03 28.95
C ASN A 75 8.14 2.35 29.74
N LYS A 76 6.95 2.73 30.21
CA LYS A 76 6.82 3.71 31.29
C LYS A 76 7.20 2.99 32.60
N THR A 77 8.49 2.76 32.79
CA THR A 77 9.03 2.38 34.10
C THR A 77 8.72 3.52 35.06
N GLY A 78 7.95 3.21 36.09
CA GLY A 78 7.38 4.17 37.03
C GLY A 78 8.43 5.12 37.62
N ARG A 79 8.16 6.41 37.48
CA ARG A 79 8.75 7.45 38.32
C ARG A 79 8.17 7.27 39.73
N ARG A 80 8.85 6.50 40.58
CA ARG A 80 8.63 6.57 42.04
C ARG A 80 9.27 7.86 42.51
N GLU A 81 8.45 8.87 42.75
CA GLU A 81 8.83 10.04 43.53
C GLU A 81 9.10 9.59 44.97
N ARG A 82 10.26 10.00 45.49
CA ARG A 82 10.60 10.05 46.91
C ARG A 82 11.12 11.45 47.17
#